data_AF-A0A9E4M9I5-F1
#
_entry.id   AF-A0A9E4M9I5-F1
#
_cell.length_a   1.000
_cell.length_b   1.000
_cell.length_c   1.000
_cell.angle_alpha   90.00
_cell.angle_beta   90.00
_cell.angle_gamma   90.00
#
_symmetry.space_group_name_H-M   'P 1'
#
loop_
_entity.id
_entity.type
_entity.pdbx_description
1 polymer ?
#
loop_
_entity_poly.entity_id
_entity_poly.type
_entity_poly.pdbx_seq_one_letter_code
_entity_poly.pdbx_strand_id
1 'polypeptide(L)'
;MTSTVEELITFFRSDYWAENIDLMHRSDLTLHEVMLSTSVHPVTLEFLFDRYLAAMGKDVVNVGHAVVGNRGLVKYYTADRPSFFLMWTYGDDSLIGPDPDGRTVLLGDTGEQSYLDDVTPRRINDSDHDAIDRYFASEHWQEMLGKMRDPDIEHFHDYLLTEIHPYDLAGRCTDAIRDAGYGEVEPYYLARPDIGSMWIGYAPPGTKSMEFVAPHTPGAVLQPQELTDADRAYGGDGFTITQMREFIAKDPYHPVTLSEARAVLAEVL
;
A
#
# COMPACT_ATOMS: atom_id res chain seq x y z
N MET A 1 36.12 0.60 9.02
CA MET A 1 34.88 0.89 8.29
C MET A 1 34.44 -0.43 7.71
N THR A 2 33.27 -0.91 8.10
CA THR A 2 32.59 -2.01 7.43
C THR A 2 32.31 -1.61 5.99
N SER A 3 32.36 -2.55 5.06
CA SER A 3 31.98 -2.28 3.67
C SER A 3 30.47 -2.17 3.53
N THR A 4 30.00 -1.43 2.53
CA THR A 4 28.57 -1.33 2.15
C THR A 4 27.89 -2.70 2.06
N VAL A 5 28.58 -3.70 1.49
CA VAL A 5 28.08 -5.08 1.37
C VAL A 5 27.93 -5.75 2.74
N GLU A 6 28.91 -5.61 3.63
CA GLU A 6 28.87 -6.22 4.96
C GLU A 6 27.73 -5.64 5.83
N GLU A 7 27.47 -4.34 5.74
CA GLU A 7 26.38 -3.70 6.49
C GLU A 7 25.00 -4.16 6.00
N LEU A 8 24.80 -4.23 4.69
CA LEU A 8 23.57 -4.79 4.11
C LEU A 8 23.36 -6.25 4.51
N ILE A 9 24.39 -7.10 4.42
CA ILE A 9 24.32 -8.50 4.86
C ILE A 9 23.99 -8.59 6.35
N THR A 10 24.58 -7.71 7.17
CA THR A 10 24.32 -7.67 8.62
C THR A 10 22.86 -7.33 8.90
N PHE A 11 22.26 -6.38 8.16
CA PHE A 11 20.84 -6.06 8.27
C PHE A 11 19.94 -7.25 7.91
N PHE A 12 20.17 -7.89 6.75
CA PHE A 12 19.39 -9.06 6.33
C PHE A 12 19.59 -10.30 7.22
N ARG A 13 20.62 -10.33 8.06
CA ARG A 13 20.85 -11.37 9.07
C ARG A 13 20.45 -10.95 10.49
N SER A 14 19.89 -9.75 10.66
CA SER A 14 19.51 -9.21 11.96
C SER A 14 18.26 -9.88 12.52
N ASP A 15 18.13 -9.87 13.84
CA ASP A 15 16.90 -10.33 14.53
C ASP A 15 15.67 -9.55 14.07
N TYR A 16 15.83 -8.25 13.81
CA TYR A 16 14.76 -7.40 13.28
C TYR A 16 14.26 -7.90 11.92
N TRP A 17 15.17 -8.21 10.99
CA TRP A 17 14.75 -8.72 9.69
C TRP A 17 14.13 -10.11 9.81
N ALA A 18 14.72 -10.99 10.62
CA ALA A 18 14.18 -12.34 10.88
C ALA A 18 12.74 -12.29 11.41
N GLU A 19 12.43 -11.39 12.35
CA GLU A 19 11.05 -11.19 12.84
C GLU A 19 10.09 -10.77 11.73
N ASN A 20 10.52 -9.86 10.85
CA ASN A 20 9.71 -9.45 9.70
C ASN A 20 9.51 -10.60 8.69
N ILE A 21 10.49 -11.49 8.49
CA ILE A 21 10.31 -12.70 7.68
C ILE A 21 9.23 -13.60 8.29
N ASP A 22 9.27 -13.84 9.60
CA ASP A 22 8.27 -14.66 10.29
C ASP A 22 6.85 -14.07 10.13
N LEU A 23 6.72 -12.74 10.18
CA LEU A 23 5.45 -12.05 9.97
C LEU A 23 4.92 -12.20 8.54
N MET A 24 5.77 -12.23 7.52
CA MET A 24 5.35 -12.48 6.12
C MET A 24 4.77 -13.87 5.87
N HIS A 25 4.97 -14.82 6.79
CA HIS A 25 4.38 -16.16 6.72
C HIS A 25 3.03 -16.27 7.42
N ARG A 26 2.54 -15.19 8.07
CA ARG A 26 1.25 -15.18 8.74
C ARG A 26 0.10 -14.97 7.76
N SER A 27 -0.78 -15.96 7.65
CA SER A 27 -1.97 -15.90 6.79
C SER A 27 -3.10 -15.04 7.35
N ASP A 28 -3.07 -14.71 8.64
CA ASP A 28 -4.07 -13.87 9.31
C ASP A 28 -3.81 -12.36 9.12
N LEU A 29 -2.67 -12.01 8.52
CA LEU A 29 -2.35 -10.64 8.16
C LEU A 29 -2.80 -10.35 6.72
N THR A 30 -3.42 -9.19 6.51
CA THR A 30 -3.69 -8.66 5.16
C THR A 30 -2.52 -7.80 4.69
N LEU A 31 -1.92 -7.04 5.61
CA LEU A 31 -0.83 -6.12 5.33
C LEU A 31 0.27 -6.23 6.38
N HIS A 32 1.51 -6.26 5.91
CA HIS A 32 2.71 -6.14 6.71
C HIS A 32 3.56 -4.97 6.18
N GLU A 33 3.66 -3.91 6.96
CA GLU A 33 4.50 -2.75 6.63
C GLU A 33 5.75 -2.74 7.51
N VAL A 34 6.91 -2.71 6.87
CA VAL A 34 8.23 -2.63 7.50
C VAL A 34 8.75 -1.21 7.39
N MET A 35 9.21 -0.65 8.53
CA MET A 35 9.74 0.71 8.59
C MET A 35 11.25 0.71 8.81
N LEU A 36 11.99 1.33 7.89
CA LEU A 36 13.45 1.39 7.91
C LEU A 36 13.98 2.82 7.91
N SER A 37 15.13 3.01 8.54
CA SER A 37 15.98 4.18 8.29
C SER A 37 17.14 3.74 7.40
N THR A 38 17.41 4.50 6.34
CA THR A 38 18.39 4.08 5.33
C THR A 38 19.00 5.27 4.59
N SER A 39 20.28 5.18 4.28
CA SER A 39 20.91 6.04 3.27
C SER A 39 21.06 5.33 1.92
N VAL A 40 20.71 4.05 1.79
CA VAL A 40 20.76 3.34 0.49
C VAL A 40 19.78 3.96 -0.50
N HIS A 41 20.24 4.21 -1.71
CA HIS A 41 19.39 4.74 -2.78
C HIS A 41 18.16 3.85 -3.04
N PRO A 42 16.92 4.40 -3.08
CA PRO A 42 15.70 3.61 -3.11
C PRO A 42 15.58 2.62 -4.27
N VAL A 43 16.08 2.97 -5.46
CA VAL A 43 16.16 2.03 -6.60
C VAL A 43 16.94 0.76 -6.25
N THR A 44 17.99 0.86 -5.43
CA THR A 44 18.75 -0.32 -5.00
C THR A 44 18.02 -1.08 -3.92
N LEU A 45 17.35 -0.39 -2.99
CA LEU A 45 16.50 -1.05 -2.00
C LEU A 45 15.43 -1.87 -2.71
N GLU A 46 14.67 -1.25 -3.60
CA GLU A 46 13.63 -1.92 -4.39
C GLU A 46 14.19 -3.16 -5.10
N PHE A 47 15.35 -3.05 -5.78
CA PHE A 47 16.01 -4.20 -6.39
C PHE A 47 16.35 -5.33 -5.40
N LEU A 48 16.85 -5.00 -4.21
CA LEU A 48 17.19 -6.00 -3.19
C LEU A 48 15.92 -6.71 -2.68
N PHE A 49 14.89 -5.94 -2.33
CA PHE A 49 13.64 -6.46 -1.80
C PHE A 49 12.84 -7.26 -2.84
N ASP A 50 12.77 -6.81 -4.09
CA ASP A 50 12.19 -7.57 -5.21
C ASP A 50 12.79 -8.97 -5.32
N ARG A 51 14.12 -9.05 -5.30
CA ARG A 51 14.84 -10.32 -5.42
C ARG A 51 14.67 -11.19 -4.18
N TYR A 52 14.60 -10.56 -3.02
CA TYR A 52 14.38 -11.26 -1.77
C TYR A 52 12.99 -11.90 -1.72
N LEU A 53 11.94 -11.12 -2.01
CA LEU A 53 10.55 -11.60 -2.08
C LEU A 53 10.40 -12.72 -3.11
N ALA A 54 10.99 -12.56 -4.31
CA ALA A 54 10.97 -13.60 -5.33
C ALA A 54 11.67 -14.90 -4.88
N ALA A 55 12.79 -14.81 -4.16
CA ALA A 55 13.50 -15.97 -3.64
C ALA A 55 12.74 -16.68 -2.49
N MET A 56 11.95 -15.93 -1.73
CA MET A 56 11.00 -16.48 -0.75
C MET A 56 9.77 -17.16 -1.41
N GLY A 57 9.63 -17.05 -2.73
CA GLY A 57 8.46 -17.56 -3.44
C GLY A 57 7.21 -16.69 -3.29
N LYS A 58 7.35 -15.42 -2.89
CA LYS A 58 6.25 -14.46 -2.90
C LYS A 58 5.97 -14.02 -4.33
N ASP A 59 4.72 -14.13 -4.75
CA ASP A 59 4.28 -13.76 -6.08
C ASP A 59 3.81 -12.30 -6.07
N VAL A 60 4.69 -11.37 -6.45
CA VAL A 60 4.37 -9.93 -6.51
C VAL A 60 3.59 -9.64 -7.79
N VAL A 61 2.32 -9.29 -7.64
CA VAL A 61 1.40 -9.02 -8.76
C VAL A 61 1.42 -7.55 -9.19
N ASN A 62 1.78 -6.65 -8.28
CA ASN A 62 1.81 -5.21 -8.51
C ASN A 62 2.78 -4.52 -7.54
N VAL A 63 3.41 -3.43 -7.99
CA VAL A 63 4.23 -2.56 -7.16
C VAL A 63 3.70 -1.15 -7.29
N GLY A 64 3.40 -0.50 -6.16
CA GLY A 64 3.02 0.90 -6.12
C GLY A 64 4.01 1.72 -5.31
N HIS A 65 4.12 3.01 -5.60
CA HIS A 65 5.00 3.93 -4.87
C HIS A 65 4.19 5.07 -4.25
N ALA A 66 4.59 5.51 -3.07
CA ALA A 66 3.98 6.66 -2.41
C ALA A 66 5.01 7.47 -1.61
N VAL A 67 4.66 8.73 -1.35
CA VAL A 67 5.40 9.60 -0.43
C VAL A 67 4.41 10.08 0.64
N VAL A 68 4.67 9.74 1.89
CA VAL A 68 3.82 10.11 3.03
C VAL A 68 4.64 10.94 4.01
N GLY A 69 4.43 12.26 4.00
CA GLY A 69 5.22 13.20 4.80
C GLY A 69 6.70 13.18 4.37
N ASN A 70 7.58 12.74 5.27
CA ASN A 70 9.02 12.59 5.02
C ASN A 70 9.42 11.11 4.76
N ARG A 71 8.47 10.25 4.42
CA ARG A 71 8.70 8.82 4.18
C ARG A 71 8.44 8.47 2.73
N GLY A 72 9.32 7.65 2.17
CA GLY A 72 9.07 6.93 0.93
C GLY A 72 8.41 5.59 1.23
N LEU A 73 7.60 5.10 0.30
CA LEU A 73 6.91 3.83 0.41
C LEU A 73 7.00 3.07 -0.91
N VAL A 74 7.36 1.79 -0.85
CA VAL A 74 7.17 0.82 -1.93
C VAL A 74 6.16 -0.22 -1.44
N LYS A 75 5.03 -0.32 -2.14
CA LYS A 75 3.93 -1.22 -1.84
C LYS A 75 4.04 -2.47 -2.73
N TYR A 76 4.49 -3.59 -2.19
CA TYR A 76 4.51 -4.87 -2.91
C TYR A 76 3.20 -5.61 -2.66
N TYR A 77 2.33 -5.59 -3.66
CA TYR A 77 1.09 -6.37 -3.63
C TYR A 77 1.39 -7.79 -4.07
N THR A 78 1.10 -8.75 -3.20
CA THR A 78 1.36 -10.17 -3.42
C THR A 78 0.07 -10.92 -3.71
N ALA A 79 0.15 -12.00 -4.48
CA ALA A 79 -0.99 -12.88 -4.74
C ALA A 79 -1.45 -13.59 -3.47
N ASP A 80 -0.50 -13.94 -2.59
CA ASP A 80 -0.74 -14.51 -1.27
C ASP A 80 -0.62 -13.44 -0.17
N ARG A 81 -1.40 -13.60 0.90
CA ARG A 81 -1.31 -12.73 2.08
C ARG A 81 0.01 -12.94 2.85
N PRO A 82 0.50 -11.91 3.56
CA PRO A 82 0.08 -10.51 3.49
C PRO A 82 0.74 -9.79 2.30
N SER A 83 0.13 -8.69 1.84
CA SER A 83 0.87 -7.67 1.07
C SER A 83 2.02 -7.13 1.91
N PHE A 84 3.15 -6.82 1.28
CA PHE A 84 4.37 -6.37 1.95
C PHE A 84 4.70 -4.94 1.57
N PHE A 85 4.69 -4.00 2.51
CA PHE A 85 5.01 -2.60 2.24
C PHE A 85 6.35 -2.23 2.90
N LEU A 86 7.23 -1.62 2.13
CA LEU A 86 8.50 -1.09 2.60
C LEU A 86 8.39 0.41 2.74
N MET A 87 8.34 0.90 3.97
CA MET A 87 8.40 2.33 4.28
C MET A 87 9.80 2.70 4.74
N TRP A 88 10.34 3.83 4.26
CA TRP A 88 11.64 4.29 4.70
C TRP A 88 11.72 5.79 4.95
N THR A 89 12.61 6.14 5.89
CA THR A 89 13.13 7.49 6.11
C THR A 89 14.60 7.54 5.69
N TYR A 90 15.05 8.69 5.20
CA TYR A 90 16.49 8.91 5.01
C TYR A 90 17.19 9.04 6.37
N GLY A 91 18.28 8.30 6.57
CA GLY A 91 19.14 8.39 7.76
C GLY A 91 20.61 8.41 7.37
N ASP A 92 21.37 9.40 7.84
CA ASP A 92 22.78 9.60 7.52
C ASP A 92 23.73 8.81 8.45
N ASP A 93 23.25 8.42 9.63
CA ASP A 93 24.03 7.70 10.64
C ASP A 93 24.26 6.21 10.35
N SER A 94 23.48 5.61 9.43
CA SER A 94 23.61 4.20 9.08
C SER A 94 23.25 3.93 7.61
N LEU A 95 23.80 2.85 7.04
CA LEU A 95 23.43 2.45 5.69
C LEU A 95 21.97 2.00 5.63
N ILE A 96 21.57 1.10 6.52
CA ILE A 96 20.21 0.59 6.66
C ILE A 96 20.01 0.05 8.08
N GLY A 97 18.82 0.24 8.63
CA GLY A 97 18.44 -0.28 9.94
C GLY A 97 16.94 -0.11 10.19
N PRO A 98 16.43 -0.59 11.34
CA PRO A 98 15.08 -0.27 11.76
C PRO A 98 14.93 1.25 11.91
N ASP A 99 13.80 1.80 11.47
CA ASP A 99 13.48 3.20 11.74
C ASP A 99 13.32 3.38 13.27
N PRO A 100 14.08 4.28 13.92
CA PRO A 100 14.03 4.45 15.38
C PRO A 100 12.67 4.94 15.89
N ASP A 101 11.93 5.66 15.05
CA ASP A 101 10.58 6.15 15.34
C ASP A 101 9.50 5.26 14.70
N GLY A 102 9.92 4.31 13.86
CA GLY A 102 9.05 3.42 13.13
C GLY A 102 8.58 2.24 13.97
N ARG A 103 7.39 1.76 13.65
CA ARG A 103 6.85 0.50 14.16
C ARG A 103 6.38 -0.30 12.97
N THR A 104 6.65 -1.60 12.98
CA THR A 104 6.02 -2.52 12.02
C THR A 104 4.50 -2.39 12.16
N VAL A 105 3.82 -2.06 11.06
CA VAL A 105 2.35 -1.98 11.03
C VAL A 105 1.82 -3.30 10.52
N LEU A 106 0.94 -3.90 11.31
CA LEU A 106 0.31 -5.18 11.00
C LEU A 106 -1.21 -4.95 10.96
N LEU A 107 -1.79 -5.13 9.77
CA LEU A 107 -3.24 -5.16 9.61
C LEU A 107 -3.65 -6.57 9.25
N GLY A 108 -4.72 -7.06 9.87
CA GLY A 108 -5.19 -8.43 9.68
C GLY A 108 -6.58 -8.64 10.21
N ASP A 109 -7.01 -9.89 10.21
CA ASP A 109 -8.40 -10.30 10.43
C ASP A 109 -8.98 -9.81 11.76
N THR A 110 -8.14 -9.64 12.79
CA THR A 110 -8.58 -9.11 14.10
C THR A 110 -9.01 -7.64 14.00
N GLY A 111 -8.31 -6.82 13.22
CA GLY A 111 -8.68 -5.42 13.03
C GLY A 111 -9.96 -5.29 12.20
N GLU A 112 -10.12 -6.18 11.23
CA GLU A 112 -11.33 -6.27 10.41
C GLU A 112 -12.56 -6.65 11.22
N GLN A 113 -12.48 -7.71 12.03
CA GLN A 113 -13.56 -8.07 12.93
C GLN A 113 -13.87 -6.95 13.93
N SER A 114 -12.84 -6.30 14.49
CA SER A 114 -13.02 -5.18 15.42
C SER A 114 -13.77 -4.01 14.78
N TYR A 115 -13.47 -3.67 13.52
CA TYR A 115 -14.21 -2.66 12.77
C TYR A 115 -15.68 -3.05 12.58
N LEU A 116 -15.94 -4.29 12.12
CA LEU A 116 -17.29 -4.77 11.85
C LEU A 116 -18.16 -4.80 13.11
N ASP A 117 -17.57 -5.18 14.25
CA ASP A 117 -18.25 -5.21 15.55
C ASP A 117 -18.54 -3.81 16.09
N ASP A 118 -17.62 -2.85 15.90
CA ASP A 118 -17.75 -1.48 16.42
C ASP A 118 -18.79 -0.67 15.65
N VAL A 119 -18.71 -0.64 14.31
CA VAL A 119 -19.57 0.25 13.50
C VAL A 119 -20.83 -0.43 12.97
N THR A 120 -20.87 -1.78 12.97
CA THR A 120 -22.03 -2.59 12.52
C THR A 120 -22.61 -2.09 11.18
N PRO A 121 -21.82 -2.08 10.09
CA PRO A 121 -22.28 -1.52 8.82
C PRO A 121 -23.42 -2.36 8.24
N ARG A 122 -24.41 -1.72 7.62
CA ARG A 122 -25.61 -2.42 7.15
C ARG A 122 -25.39 -3.06 5.78
N ARG A 123 -26.14 -4.11 5.49
CA ARG A 123 -26.14 -4.77 4.17
C ARG A 123 -26.83 -3.89 3.12
N ILE A 124 -26.46 -4.08 1.86
CA ILE A 124 -27.16 -3.49 0.71
C ILE A 124 -28.61 -4.00 0.66
N ASN A 125 -29.55 -3.14 0.29
CA ASN A 125 -30.93 -3.49 -0.04
C ASN A 125 -31.35 -2.88 -1.39
N ASP A 126 -32.55 -3.24 -1.87
CA ASP A 126 -33.04 -2.85 -3.19
C ASP A 126 -33.04 -1.33 -3.45
N SER A 127 -33.22 -0.51 -2.40
CA SER A 127 -33.27 0.95 -2.54
C SER A 127 -31.89 1.61 -2.70
N ASP A 128 -30.81 0.88 -2.44
CA ASP A 128 -29.44 1.39 -2.54
C ASP A 128 -28.90 1.38 -3.97
N HIS A 129 -29.43 0.50 -4.83
CA HIS A 129 -28.88 0.26 -6.18
C HIS A 129 -28.82 1.54 -7.02
N ASP A 130 -29.89 2.35 -7.03
CA ASP A 130 -29.92 3.61 -7.78
C ASP A 130 -28.87 4.63 -7.30
N ALA A 131 -28.51 4.61 -6.01
CA ALA A 131 -27.47 5.49 -5.48
C ALA A 131 -26.07 4.99 -5.88
N ILE A 132 -25.84 3.68 -5.80
CA ILE A 132 -24.58 3.05 -6.18
C ILE A 132 -24.34 3.21 -7.69
N ASP A 133 -25.35 2.98 -8.52
CA ASP A 133 -25.22 3.12 -9.98
C ASP A 133 -24.98 4.57 -10.38
N ARG A 134 -25.61 5.53 -9.69
CA ARG A 134 -25.31 6.96 -9.88
C ARG A 134 -23.88 7.32 -9.51
N TYR A 135 -23.31 6.71 -8.47
CA TYR A 135 -21.91 6.93 -8.11
C TYR A 135 -20.96 6.50 -9.24
N PHE A 136 -21.11 5.27 -9.74
CA PHE A 136 -20.26 4.76 -10.83
C PHE A 136 -20.58 5.38 -12.21
N ALA A 137 -21.66 6.13 -12.34
CA ALA A 137 -21.95 6.97 -13.51
C ALA A 137 -21.52 8.45 -13.32
N SER A 138 -21.00 8.82 -12.15
CA SER A 138 -20.70 10.20 -11.80
C SER A 138 -19.40 10.72 -12.43
N GLU A 139 -19.27 12.06 -12.47
CA GLU A 139 -18.02 12.74 -12.85
C GLU A 139 -16.85 12.33 -11.96
N HIS A 140 -17.08 12.21 -10.65
CA HIS A 140 -16.07 11.79 -9.68
C HIS A 140 -15.48 10.40 -10.02
N TRP A 141 -16.32 9.41 -10.35
CA TRP A 141 -15.81 8.10 -10.76
C TRP A 141 -15.01 8.19 -12.07
N GLN A 142 -15.46 9.02 -13.03
CA GLN A 142 -14.68 9.26 -14.26
C GLN A 142 -13.33 9.92 -13.97
N GLU A 143 -13.24 10.80 -12.98
CA GLU A 143 -11.96 11.36 -12.50
C GLU A 143 -11.05 10.27 -11.92
N MET A 144 -11.58 9.33 -11.12
CA MET A 144 -10.80 8.20 -10.60
C MET A 144 -10.30 7.28 -11.72
N LEU A 145 -11.13 7.01 -12.74
CA LEU A 145 -10.68 6.30 -13.94
C LEU A 145 -9.64 7.09 -14.74
N GLY A 146 -9.71 8.43 -14.72
CA GLY A 146 -8.67 9.31 -15.24
C GLY A 146 -7.34 9.10 -14.51
N LYS A 147 -7.37 9.06 -13.18
CA LYS A 147 -6.19 8.76 -12.35
C LYS A 147 -5.63 7.38 -12.67
N MET A 148 -6.44 6.35 -12.92
CA MET A 148 -5.93 5.03 -13.34
C MET A 148 -5.15 5.06 -14.66
N ARG A 149 -5.34 6.07 -15.51
CA ARG A 149 -4.71 6.19 -16.84
C ARG A 149 -3.53 7.15 -16.89
N ASP A 150 -3.33 7.97 -15.87
CA ASP A 150 -2.31 9.02 -15.85
C ASP A 150 -0.89 8.45 -15.72
N PRO A 151 0.03 8.55 -16.68
CA PRO A 151 1.34 7.92 -16.54
C PRO A 151 2.19 8.42 -15.34
N ASP A 152 1.85 9.54 -14.68
CA ASP A 152 2.57 10.03 -13.51
C ASP A 152 2.00 9.53 -12.17
N ILE A 153 0.75 9.08 -12.09
CA ILE A 153 0.17 8.56 -10.82
C ILE A 153 0.54 7.08 -10.63
N GLU A 154 1.01 6.70 -9.45
CA GLU A 154 1.37 5.32 -9.07
C GLU A 154 0.30 4.65 -8.18
N HIS A 155 -0.29 5.44 -7.28
CA HIS A 155 -1.30 4.99 -6.34
C HIS A 155 -2.23 6.14 -5.98
N PHE A 156 -3.51 5.88 -5.71
CA PHE A 156 -4.43 6.91 -5.22
C PHE A 156 -5.56 6.34 -4.36
N HIS A 157 -6.19 7.23 -3.60
CA HIS A 157 -7.34 6.89 -2.77
C HIS A 157 -8.60 7.54 -3.30
N ASP A 158 -9.68 6.77 -3.34
CA ASP A 158 -11.03 7.24 -3.61
C ASP A 158 -11.78 7.35 -2.28
N TYR A 159 -11.95 8.58 -1.77
CA TYR A 159 -12.58 8.83 -0.47
C TYR A 159 -14.10 8.89 -0.59
N LEU A 160 -14.77 8.05 0.18
CA LEU A 160 -16.20 7.80 0.09
C LEU A 160 -16.92 7.92 1.43
N LEU A 161 -18.16 8.36 1.38
CA LEU A 161 -19.09 8.29 2.50
C LEU A 161 -20.05 7.13 2.29
N THR A 162 -20.07 6.18 3.23
CA THR A 162 -20.96 5.02 3.16
C THR A 162 -21.21 4.40 4.54
N GLU A 163 -22.43 3.91 4.76
CA GLU A 163 -22.78 3.00 5.86
C GLU A 163 -22.87 1.53 5.42
N ILE A 164 -22.63 1.28 4.13
CA ILE A 164 -22.75 -0.03 3.51
C ILE A 164 -21.61 -0.94 3.96
N HIS A 165 -21.96 -2.20 4.21
CA HIS A 165 -21.01 -3.25 4.53
C HIS A 165 -19.90 -3.34 3.47
N PRO A 166 -18.61 -3.30 3.83
CA PRO A 166 -17.51 -3.21 2.87
C PRO A 166 -17.49 -4.36 1.87
N TYR A 167 -17.84 -5.59 2.28
CA TYR A 167 -17.94 -6.73 1.36
C TYR A 167 -19.05 -6.59 0.30
N ASP A 168 -20.16 -5.94 0.63
CA ASP A 168 -21.23 -5.72 -0.35
C ASP A 168 -20.82 -4.62 -1.34
N LEU A 169 -20.14 -3.58 -0.85
CA LEU A 169 -19.57 -2.52 -1.68
C LEU A 169 -18.46 -3.06 -2.60
N ALA A 170 -17.60 -3.95 -2.09
CA ALA A 170 -16.48 -4.53 -2.84
C ALA A 170 -16.95 -5.26 -4.10
N GLY A 171 -18.08 -5.97 -4.06
CA GLY A 171 -18.66 -6.57 -5.27
C GLY A 171 -18.96 -5.54 -6.36
N ARG A 172 -19.53 -4.38 -5.98
CA ARG A 172 -19.87 -3.30 -6.92
C ARG A 172 -18.63 -2.58 -7.45
N CYS A 173 -17.65 -2.33 -6.59
CA CYS A 173 -16.35 -1.79 -6.99
C CYS A 173 -15.63 -2.73 -7.97
N THR A 174 -15.61 -4.04 -7.70
CA THR A 174 -15.00 -5.05 -8.57
C THR A 174 -15.65 -5.06 -9.96
N ASP A 175 -16.99 -5.05 -10.01
CA ASP A 175 -17.72 -4.96 -11.27
C ASP A 175 -17.37 -3.67 -12.04
N ALA A 176 -17.34 -2.52 -11.36
CA ALA A 176 -17.01 -1.24 -11.99
C ALA A 176 -15.57 -1.19 -12.54
N ILE A 177 -14.60 -1.79 -11.84
CA ILE A 177 -13.21 -1.88 -12.29
C ILE A 177 -13.09 -2.79 -13.51
N ARG A 178 -13.76 -3.95 -13.48
CA ARG A 178 -13.81 -4.88 -14.61
C ARG A 178 -14.41 -4.21 -15.83
N ASP A 179 -15.54 -3.54 -15.66
CA ASP A 179 -16.26 -2.86 -16.75
C ASP A 179 -15.45 -1.67 -17.32
N ALA A 180 -14.56 -1.08 -16.52
CA ALA A 180 -13.58 -0.08 -16.97
C ALA A 180 -12.39 -0.67 -17.75
N GLY A 181 -12.29 -2.00 -17.86
CA GLY A 181 -11.31 -2.71 -18.68
C GLY A 181 -10.06 -3.20 -17.96
N TYR A 182 -10.04 -3.19 -16.62
CA TYR A 182 -8.88 -3.61 -15.83
C TYR A 182 -8.87 -5.11 -15.47
N GLY A 183 -9.82 -5.87 -16.00
CA GLY A 183 -9.90 -7.32 -15.82
C GLY A 183 -10.46 -7.75 -14.46
N GLU A 184 -10.29 -9.04 -14.14
CA GLU A 184 -10.63 -9.57 -12.82
C GLU A 184 -9.51 -9.20 -11.84
N VAL A 185 -9.90 -8.60 -10.71
CA VAL A 185 -9.01 -8.24 -9.62
C VAL A 185 -9.71 -8.56 -8.31
N GLU A 186 -9.03 -9.29 -7.43
CA GLU A 186 -9.55 -9.57 -6.09
C GLU A 186 -9.33 -8.36 -5.18
N PRO A 187 -10.35 -7.94 -4.41
CA PRO A 187 -10.17 -6.89 -3.42
C PRO A 187 -9.36 -7.40 -2.22
N TYR A 188 -8.57 -6.52 -1.62
CA TYR A 188 -8.04 -6.70 -0.27
C TYR A 188 -8.63 -5.66 0.68
N TYR A 189 -8.67 -5.98 1.97
CA TYR A 189 -9.34 -5.17 2.98
C TYR A 189 -8.35 -4.68 4.03
N LEU A 190 -8.24 -3.36 4.17
CA LEU A 190 -7.41 -2.74 5.21
C LEU A 190 -8.32 -2.11 6.26
N ALA A 191 -8.46 -2.81 7.38
CA ALA A 191 -9.25 -2.31 8.49
C ALA A 191 -8.51 -1.22 9.25
N ARG A 192 -9.17 -0.08 9.44
CA ARG A 192 -8.67 1.10 10.14
C ARG A 192 -9.66 1.51 11.25
N PRO A 193 -9.78 0.68 12.32
CA PRO A 193 -10.72 0.94 13.41
C PRO A 193 -10.39 2.25 14.15
N ASP A 194 -9.13 2.70 14.11
CA ASP A 194 -8.68 3.97 14.68
C ASP A 194 -9.38 5.21 14.08
N ILE A 195 -9.84 5.09 12.84
CA ILE A 195 -10.58 6.14 12.12
C ILE A 195 -11.95 5.67 11.65
N GLY A 196 -12.46 4.55 12.20
CA GLY A 196 -13.78 4.00 11.87
C GLY A 196 -13.95 3.71 10.38
N SER A 197 -12.91 3.18 9.72
CA SER A 197 -12.89 2.98 8.27
C SER A 197 -12.48 1.57 7.87
N MET A 198 -13.03 1.08 6.75
CA MET A 198 -12.54 -0.09 6.04
C MET A 198 -12.12 0.34 4.65
N TRP A 199 -10.88 0.08 4.26
CA TRP A 199 -10.43 0.40 2.91
C TRP A 199 -10.54 -0.83 2.03
N ILE A 200 -11.08 -0.64 0.83
CA ILE A 200 -11.22 -1.69 -0.17
C ILE A 200 -10.19 -1.41 -1.25
N GLY A 201 -9.09 -2.17 -1.22
CA GLY A 201 -7.97 -1.99 -2.11
C GLY A 201 -8.01 -2.90 -3.31
N TYR A 202 -7.47 -2.39 -4.43
CA TYR A 202 -7.34 -3.08 -5.70
C TYR A 202 -5.95 -2.81 -6.26
N ALA A 203 -5.27 -3.86 -6.72
CA ALA A 203 -3.97 -3.76 -7.36
C ALA A 203 -3.93 -4.65 -8.61
N PRO A 204 -4.64 -4.28 -9.70
CA PRO A 204 -4.67 -5.12 -10.88
C PRO A 204 -3.25 -5.25 -11.50
N PRO A 205 -2.89 -6.40 -12.06
CA PRO A 205 -1.52 -6.63 -12.55
C PRO A 205 -1.11 -5.64 -13.65
N GLY A 206 0.11 -5.11 -13.55
CA GLY A 206 0.70 -4.23 -14.56
C GLY A 206 -0.01 -2.87 -14.73
N THR A 207 -0.88 -2.49 -13.80
CA THR A 207 -1.48 -1.16 -13.73
C THR A 207 -1.24 -0.55 -12.35
N LYS A 208 -2.06 0.41 -11.94
CA LYS A 208 -1.91 1.13 -10.68
C LYS A 208 -2.72 0.48 -9.60
N SER A 209 -2.31 0.70 -8.37
CA SER A 209 -3.11 0.36 -7.22
C SER A 209 -4.02 1.52 -6.82
N MET A 210 -5.20 1.20 -6.30
CA MET A 210 -6.11 2.18 -5.74
C MET A 210 -6.85 1.61 -4.54
N GLU A 211 -7.23 2.47 -3.61
CA GLU A 211 -7.98 2.08 -2.42
C GLU A 211 -9.22 2.97 -2.27
N PHE A 212 -10.38 2.34 -2.13
CA PHE A 212 -11.60 3.03 -1.73
C PHE A 212 -11.54 3.22 -0.21
N VAL A 213 -11.38 4.46 0.24
CA VAL A 213 -11.35 4.83 1.66
C VAL A 213 -12.78 5.07 2.12
N ALA A 214 -13.35 4.12 2.86
CA ALA A 214 -14.77 4.13 3.25
C ALA A 214 -14.94 4.22 4.78
N PRO A 215 -14.80 5.42 5.38
CA PRO A 215 -15.25 5.67 6.75
C PRO A 215 -16.75 5.38 6.90
N HIS A 216 -17.12 4.73 8.00
CA HIS A 216 -18.53 4.45 8.29
C HIS A 216 -19.30 5.76 8.54
N THR A 217 -20.25 6.05 7.66
CA THR A 217 -21.03 7.29 7.67
C THR A 217 -22.53 6.98 7.67
N PRO A 218 -23.19 6.96 8.85
CA PRO A 218 -24.61 6.64 8.96
C PRO A 218 -25.50 7.50 8.05
N GLY A 219 -26.40 6.84 7.32
CA GLY A 219 -27.33 7.45 6.37
C GLY A 219 -26.76 7.73 4.97
N ALA A 220 -25.46 7.52 4.73
CA ALA A 220 -24.87 7.65 3.40
C ALA A 220 -24.83 6.28 2.69
N VAL A 221 -25.40 6.17 1.49
CA VAL A 221 -25.30 4.92 0.70
C VAL A 221 -23.92 4.81 0.05
N LEU A 222 -23.62 5.69 -0.89
CA LEU A 222 -22.31 5.80 -1.54
C LEU A 222 -22.21 7.18 -2.17
N GLN A 223 -21.31 8.00 -1.65
CA GLN A 223 -21.14 9.39 -2.09
C GLN A 223 -19.64 9.74 -2.04
N PRO A 224 -19.15 10.59 -2.96
CA PRO A 224 -17.79 11.10 -2.84
C PRO A 224 -17.65 11.97 -1.60
N GLN A 225 -16.51 11.87 -0.91
CA GLN A 225 -16.14 12.77 0.17
C GLN A 225 -15.42 14.01 -0.40
N GLU A 226 -15.73 15.19 0.14
CA GLU A 226 -14.93 16.38 -0.12
C GLU A 226 -13.56 16.24 0.57
N LEU A 227 -12.48 16.27 -0.22
CA LEU A 227 -11.13 16.07 0.30
C LEU A 227 -10.65 17.25 1.14
N THR A 228 -10.23 16.95 2.36
CA THR A 228 -9.45 17.86 3.20
C THR A 228 -7.99 17.93 2.72
N ASP A 229 -7.21 18.90 3.23
CA ASP A 229 -5.76 18.95 2.96
C ASP A 229 -5.04 17.67 3.40
N ALA A 230 -5.51 17.04 4.48
CA ALA A 230 -4.95 15.78 4.98
C ALA A 230 -5.26 14.62 4.02
N ASP A 231 -6.47 14.55 3.48
CA ASP A 231 -6.86 13.52 2.51
C ASP A 231 -6.04 13.67 1.22
N ARG A 232 -5.85 14.91 0.74
CA ARG A 232 -5.02 15.21 -0.43
C ARG A 232 -3.56 14.80 -0.21
N ALA A 233 -3.00 15.17 0.94
CA ALA A 233 -1.64 14.79 1.32
C ALA A 233 -1.47 13.27 1.48
N TYR A 234 -2.56 12.57 1.80
CA TYR A 234 -2.60 11.13 1.93
C TYR A 234 -3.17 10.47 0.66
N GLY A 235 -2.77 10.92 -0.52
CA GLY A 235 -3.04 10.20 -1.78
C GLY A 235 -4.42 10.42 -2.37
N GLY A 236 -5.24 11.32 -1.83
CA GLY A 236 -6.52 11.71 -2.41
C GLY A 236 -6.38 12.30 -3.81
N ASP A 237 -5.33 13.08 -4.07
CA ASP A 237 -5.00 13.57 -5.42
C ASP A 237 -4.11 12.61 -6.22
N GLY A 238 -3.72 11.50 -5.60
CA GLY A 238 -2.77 10.51 -6.12
C GLY A 238 -1.33 10.80 -5.72
N PHE A 239 -0.59 9.72 -5.44
CA PHE A 239 0.86 9.74 -5.32
C PHE A 239 1.49 9.61 -6.69
N THR A 240 2.49 10.43 -6.97
CA THR A 240 3.08 10.51 -8.30
C THR A 240 4.55 10.11 -8.37
N ILE A 241 4.99 9.68 -9.55
CA ILE A 241 6.40 9.45 -9.89
C ILE A 241 7.20 10.74 -9.67
N THR A 242 6.64 11.88 -10.08
CA THR A 242 7.26 13.19 -9.85
C THR A 242 7.50 13.46 -8.37
N GLN A 243 6.51 13.24 -7.51
CA GLN A 243 6.66 13.38 -6.05
C GLN A 243 7.74 12.45 -5.50
N MET A 244 7.80 11.19 -5.95
CA MET A 244 8.83 10.24 -5.54
C MET A 244 10.23 10.71 -5.98
N ARG A 245 10.39 11.19 -7.22
CA ARG A 245 11.68 11.74 -7.70
C ARG A 245 12.12 12.95 -6.89
N GLU A 246 11.20 13.86 -6.59
CA GLU A 246 11.47 15.03 -5.76
C GLU A 246 11.82 14.64 -4.33
N PHE A 247 11.15 13.64 -3.77
CA PHE A 247 11.48 13.08 -2.46
C PHE A 247 12.89 12.52 -2.43
N ILE A 248 13.26 11.68 -3.40
CA ILE A 248 14.59 11.07 -3.49
C ILE A 248 15.68 12.13 -3.67
N ALA A 249 15.42 13.18 -4.44
CA ALA A 249 16.40 14.23 -4.73
C ALA A 249 16.73 15.15 -3.53
N LYS A 250 15.97 15.09 -2.43
CA LYS A 250 16.20 15.93 -1.23
C LYS A 250 17.46 15.52 -0.47
N ASP A 251 17.80 14.23 -0.50
CA ASP A 251 18.82 13.65 0.36
C ASP A 251 19.94 12.97 -0.44
N PRO A 252 21.18 12.94 0.09
CA PRO A 252 22.34 12.40 -0.63
C PRO A 252 22.44 10.88 -0.46
N TYR A 253 21.45 10.15 -0.99
CA TYR A 253 21.44 8.68 -0.93
C TYR A 253 22.73 8.05 -1.48
N HIS A 254 23.21 7.03 -0.77
CA HIS A 254 24.35 6.20 -1.11
C HIS A 254 23.97 5.22 -2.24
N PRO A 255 24.58 5.32 -3.43
CA PRO A 255 24.36 4.36 -4.49
C PRO A 255 25.07 3.04 -4.15
N VAL A 256 24.37 1.93 -4.37
CA VAL A 256 24.95 0.58 -4.27
C VAL A 256 25.01 0.02 -5.67
N THR A 257 26.17 -0.48 -6.08
CA THR A 257 26.34 -1.00 -7.43
C THR A 257 25.60 -2.33 -7.61
N LEU A 258 25.26 -2.68 -8.85
CA LEU A 258 24.65 -3.98 -9.15
C LEU A 258 25.54 -5.16 -8.70
N SER A 259 26.86 -5.01 -8.73
CA SER A 259 27.78 -6.04 -8.26
C SER A 259 27.70 -6.23 -6.75
N GLU A 260 27.61 -5.15 -5.99
CA GLU A 260 27.45 -5.19 -4.53
C GLU A 260 26.09 -5.75 -4.15
N ALA A 261 25.01 -5.30 -4.79
CA ALA A 261 23.67 -5.83 -4.55
C ALA A 261 23.59 -7.35 -4.82
N ARG A 262 24.24 -7.84 -5.88
CA ARG A 262 24.35 -9.28 -6.16
C ARG A 262 25.17 -10.04 -5.12
N ALA A 263 26.23 -9.43 -4.60
CA ALA A 263 27.03 -10.04 -3.54
C ALA A 263 26.23 -10.17 -2.24
N VAL A 264 25.42 -9.17 -1.90
CA VAL A 264 24.48 -9.24 -0.77
C VAL A 264 23.50 -10.41 -0.98
N LEU A 265 22.81 -10.44 -2.12
CA LEU A 265 21.81 -11.48 -2.42
C LEU A 265 22.39 -12.90 -2.40
N ALA A 266 23.62 -13.10 -2.88
CA ALA A 266 24.28 -14.41 -2.86
C ALA A 266 24.61 -14.93 -1.46
N GLU A 267 24.63 -14.06 -0.45
CA GLU A 267 24.96 -14.39 0.94
C GLU A 267 23.74 -14.54 1.84
N VAL A 268 22.59 -13.98 1.44
CA VAL A 268 21.37 -13.90 2.27
C VAL A 268 20.20 -14.72 1.73
N LEU A 269 20.32 -15.27 0.52
CA LEU A 269 19.38 -16.19 -0.11
C LEU A 269 19.99 -17.59 -0.23
#